data_AF-A0A0B4L7N7-F1
#
_entry.id   AF-A0A0B4L7N7-F1
#
_cell.length_a   1.000
_cell.length_b   1.000
_cell.length_c   1.000
_cell.angle_alpha   90.00
_cell.angle_beta   90.00
_cell.angle_gamma   90.00
#
_symmetry.space_group_name_H-M   'P 1'
#
loop_
_entity.id
_entity.type
_entity.pdbx_description
1 polymer ?
#
loop_
_entity_poly.entity_id
_entity_poly.type
_entity_poly.pdbx_seq_one_letter_code
_entity_poly.pdbx_strand_id
1 'polypeptide(L)'
;KTLPSGWQPLFTNANDNTNEGIINTTLPYYSVQFHPEHTAGPQDLECLFDVFIEAVKKFSTANSVNICEMILQKLLYVPKVPYDLRIPKKVLIIGSGGLSIGQAGEFDYSGSQAIKALHEENIQTVLINPNIATVQTSKGMADKVYFLPLVPEYVEQVIRAERPGGVLLTFGGQTGLNCGVELQRSGVFDRYGVRILGTPIDAIIDTEDRKLFSERISEIGEKVAPSCAVYSVPEAIDAAEKLGYPVMARAAFSLGGLGSGFADNKE
;
A
#
# COMPACT_ATOMS: atom_id res chain seq x y z
N LYS A 1 -32.73 10.79 -18.98
CA LYS A 1 -34.11 10.98 -18.43
C LYS A 1 -33.95 11.25 -16.94
N THR A 2 -34.66 12.24 -16.40
CA THR A 2 -34.58 12.62 -14.97
C THR A 2 -35.45 11.65 -14.15
N LEU A 3 -34.97 11.27 -12.97
CA LEU A 3 -35.74 10.43 -12.04
C LEU A 3 -36.99 11.17 -11.55
N PRO A 4 -38.11 10.47 -11.30
CA PRO A 4 -39.31 11.09 -10.75
C PRO A 4 -39.09 11.55 -9.29
N SER A 5 -39.97 12.43 -8.81
CA SER A 5 -39.92 12.91 -7.42
C SER A 5 -39.90 11.74 -6.43
N GLY A 6 -39.06 11.87 -5.40
CA GLY A 6 -38.88 10.85 -4.37
C GLY A 6 -37.83 9.78 -4.68
N TRP A 7 -37.23 9.80 -5.87
CA TRP A 7 -36.13 8.93 -6.28
C TRP A 7 -34.85 9.71 -6.54
N GLN A 8 -33.72 9.13 -6.17
CA GLN A 8 -32.39 9.69 -6.42
C GLN A 8 -31.44 8.61 -6.96
N PRO A 9 -30.38 9.00 -7.69
CA PRO A 9 -29.31 8.08 -8.07
C PRO A 9 -28.64 7.50 -6.82
N LEU A 10 -28.34 6.21 -6.83
CA LEU A 10 -27.59 5.53 -5.77
C LEU A 10 -26.13 5.32 -6.18
N PHE A 11 -25.92 4.77 -7.38
CA PHE A 11 -24.59 4.56 -7.97
C PHE A 11 -24.53 5.24 -9.34
N THR A 12 -23.31 5.63 -9.74
CA THR A 12 -23.02 6.25 -11.04
C THR A 12 -21.74 5.65 -11.58
N ASN A 13 -21.74 5.33 -12.87
CA ASN A 13 -20.58 4.77 -13.55
C ASN A 13 -19.47 5.83 -13.65
N ALA A 14 -18.26 5.50 -13.18
CA ALA A 14 -17.14 6.44 -13.19
C ALA A 14 -16.58 6.75 -14.59
N ASN A 15 -16.85 5.90 -15.59
CA ASN A 15 -16.32 6.07 -16.95
C ASN A 15 -17.23 6.93 -17.83
N ASP A 16 -18.54 6.72 -17.78
CA ASP A 16 -19.50 7.36 -18.70
C ASP A 16 -20.63 8.14 -18.01
N ASN A 17 -20.62 8.20 -16.67
CA ASN A 17 -21.63 8.87 -15.83
C ASN A 17 -23.06 8.32 -16.01
N THR A 18 -23.21 7.11 -16.53
CA THR A 18 -24.52 6.45 -16.59
C THR A 18 -25.01 6.05 -15.20
N ASN A 19 -26.32 5.90 -15.07
CA ASN A 19 -26.94 5.51 -13.79
C ASN A 19 -26.72 4.03 -13.52
N GLU A 20 -26.19 3.70 -12.35
CA GLU A 20 -25.87 2.32 -11.96
C GLU A 20 -26.74 1.82 -10.78
N GLY A 21 -27.76 2.60 -10.42
CA GLY A 21 -28.68 2.27 -9.35
C GLY A 21 -29.53 3.45 -8.91
N ILE A 22 -30.66 3.15 -8.31
CA ILE A 22 -31.63 4.14 -7.82
C ILE A 22 -32.07 3.78 -6.41
N ILE A 23 -32.46 4.79 -5.65
CA ILE A 23 -32.94 4.63 -4.27
C ILE A 23 -34.08 5.59 -4.00
N ASN A 24 -35.08 5.12 -3.25
CA ASN A 24 -36.18 5.94 -2.81
C ASN A 24 -35.79 6.71 -1.54
N THR A 25 -36.26 7.95 -1.44
CA THR A 25 -35.92 8.88 -0.34
C THR A 25 -36.64 8.58 0.97
N THR A 26 -37.75 7.84 0.94
CA THR A 26 -38.59 7.57 2.12
C THR A 26 -38.89 6.09 2.33
N LEU A 27 -39.09 5.33 1.25
CA LEU A 27 -39.41 3.92 1.28
C LEU A 27 -38.14 3.06 1.18
N PRO A 28 -38.16 1.82 1.70
CA PRO A 28 -37.00 0.91 1.67
C PRO A 28 -36.77 0.28 0.30
N TYR A 29 -36.82 1.10 -0.76
CA TYR A 29 -36.64 0.64 -2.14
C TYR A 29 -35.31 1.12 -2.67
N TYR A 30 -34.52 0.18 -3.18
CA TYR A 30 -33.35 0.47 -3.97
C TYR A 30 -33.19 -0.57 -5.06
N SER A 31 -32.42 -0.24 -6.08
CA SER A 31 -32.02 -1.14 -7.15
C SER A 31 -30.63 -0.78 -7.62
N VAL A 32 -29.93 -1.76 -8.18
CA VAL A 32 -28.62 -1.62 -8.82
C VAL A 32 -28.71 -2.14 -10.25
N GLN A 33 -27.92 -1.55 -11.14
CA GLN A 33 -27.85 -1.95 -12.54
C GLN A 33 -26.83 -3.08 -12.77
N PHE A 34 -25.85 -3.19 -11.88
CA PHE A 34 -24.82 -4.22 -11.85
C PHE A 34 -25.26 -5.46 -11.04
N HIS A 35 -24.40 -6.48 -11.05
CA HIS A 35 -24.65 -7.80 -10.46
C HIS A 35 -23.83 -7.98 -9.16
N PRO A 36 -24.37 -7.64 -7.97
CA PRO A 36 -23.66 -7.79 -6.69
C PRO A 36 -23.37 -9.26 -6.32
N GLU A 37 -24.04 -10.21 -6.97
CA GLU A 37 -23.80 -11.65 -6.84
C GLU A 37 -22.54 -12.14 -7.56
N HIS A 38 -21.83 -11.23 -8.26
CA HIS A 38 -20.43 -11.36 -8.68
C HIS A 38 -20.05 -12.67 -9.39
N THR A 39 -20.99 -13.44 -9.94
CA THR A 39 -20.70 -14.77 -10.48
C THR A 39 -19.91 -14.59 -11.79
N ALA A 40 -18.58 -14.63 -11.68
CA ALA A 40 -17.55 -14.16 -12.62
C ALA A 40 -17.12 -12.67 -12.54
N GLY A 41 -17.33 -11.99 -11.42
CA GLY A 41 -16.93 -10.60 -11.12
C GLY A 41 -16.41 -10.40 -9.68
N PRO A 42 -16.06 -9.16 -9.27
CA PRO A 42 -15.54 -8.86 -7.94
C PRO A 42 -16.62 -8.96 -6.85
N GLN A 43 -16.22 -9.39 -5.65
CA GLN A 43 -17.10 -9.66 -4.50
C GLN A 43 -17.44 -8.41 -3.66
N ASP A 44 -17.05 -7.22 -4.12
CA ASP A 44 -16.97 -6.01 -3.31
C ASP A 44 -18.34 -5.49 -2.81
N LEU A 45 -19.43 -5.87 -3.48
CA LEU A 45 -20.79 -5.36 -3.23
C LEU A 45 -21.81 -6.43 -2.82
N GLU A 46 -21.35 -7.64 -2.44
CA GLU A 46 -22.21 -8.67 -1.81
C GLU A 46 -22.89 -8.14 -0.54
N CYS A 47 -22.24 -7.20 0.15
CA CYS A 47 -22.75 -6.54 1.35
C CYS A 47 -24.12 -5.86 1.16
N LEU A 48 -24.54 -5.58 -0.08
CA LEU A 48 -25.88 -5.07 -0.38
C LEU A 48 -26.97 -6.09 -0.05
N PHE A 49 -26.71 -7.39 -0.15
CA PHE A 49 -27.66 -8.44 0.27
C PHE A 49 -27.87 -8.41 1.80
N ASP A 50 -26.81 -8.22 2.59
CA ASP A 50 -26.93 -8.04 4.04
C ASP A 50 -27.84 -6.86 4.37
N VAL A 51 -27.59 -5.71 3.72
CA VAL A 51 -28.37 -4.49 3.93
C VAL A 51 -29.84 -4.71 3.60
N PHE A 52 -30.14 -5.41 2.49
CA PHE A 52 -31.50 -5.78 2.13
C PHE A 52 -32.18 -6.63 3.21
N ILE A 53 -31.52 -7.71 3.66
CA ILE A 53 -32.07 -8.61 4.69
C ILE A 53 -32.30 -7.87 6.01
N GLU A 54 -31.35 -7.03 6.42
CA GLU A 54 -31.48 -6.21 7.63
C GLU A 54 -32.61 -5.18 7.52
N ALA A 55 -32.76 -4.54 6.35
CA ALA A 55 -33.81 -3.56 6.11
C ALA A 55 -35.21 -4.22 6.21
N VAL A 56 -35.38 -5.42 5.65
CA VAL A 56 -36.62 -6.19 5.76
C VAL A 56 -36.95 -6.51 7.23
N LYS A 57 -35.97 -6.96 8.02
CA LYS A 57 -36.14 -7.26 9.45
C LYS A 57 -36.49 -6.02 10.29
N LYS A 58 -35.86 -4.88 10.00
CA LYS A 58 -36.15 -3.61 10.71
C LYS A 58 -37.51 -3.05 10.32
N PHE A 59 -37.86 -3.10 9.04
CA PHE A 59 -39.13 -2.59 8.56
C PHE A 59 -40.31 -3.40 9.11
N SER A 60 -40.18 -4.73 9.25
CA SER A 60 -41.26 -5.57 9.80
C SER A 60 -41.58 -5.29 11.27
N THR A 61 -40.64 -4.69 12.02
CA THR A 61 -40.81 -4.40 13.45
C THR A 61 -41.14 -2.93 13.72
N ALA A 62 -40.48 -1.99 13.02
CA ALA A 62 -40.61 -0.56 13.25
C ALA A 62 -41.44 0.19 12.20
N ASN A 63 -41.90 -0.49 11.14
CA ASN A 63 -42.64 0.05 10.00
C ASN A 63 -41.97 1.26 9.31
N SER A 64 -40.66 1.42 9.52
CA SER A 64 -39.83 2.49 8.98
C SER A 64 -38.36 2.07 8.99
N VAL A 65 -37.61 2.47 7.96
CA VAL A 65 -36.16 2.27 7.89
C VAL A 65 -35.55 3.26 6.91
N ASN A 66 -34.36 3.79 7.25
CA ASN A 66 -33.58 4.63 6.35
C ASN A 66 -32.57 3.76 5.59
N ILE A 67 -32.99 3.20 4.45
CA ILE A 67 -32.14 2.28 3.68
C ILE A 67 -30.93 2.98 3.07
N CYS A 68 -31.05 4.28 2.75
CA CYS A 68 -29.94 5.07 2.24
C CYS A 68 -28.82 5.18 3.27
N GLU A 69 -29.17 5.50 4.52
CA GLU A 69 -28.22 5.54 5.62
C GLU A 69 -27.61 4.17 5.92
N MET A 70 -28.38 3.09 5.85
CA MET A 70 -27.84 1.73 6.03
C MET A 70 -26.80 1.36 4.98
N ILE A 71 -27.07 1.66 3.70
CA ILE A 71 -26.10 1.43 2.62
C ILE A 71 -24.86 2.29 2.84
N LEU A 72 -25.02 3.58 3.14
CA LEU A 72 -23.90 4.49 3.39
C LEU A 72 -23.04 4.01 4.55
N GLN A 73 -23.63 3.61 5.68
CA GLN A 73 -22.89 3.11 6.84
C GLN A 73 -22.14 1.80 6.53
N LYS A 74 -22.72 0.92 5.71
CA LYS A 74 -22.07 -0.34 5.32
C LYS A 74 -20.88 -0.10 4.37
N LEU A 75 -20.97 0.89 3.49
CA LEU A 75 -19.93 1.19 2.49
C LEU A 75 -18.88 2.21 2.99
N LEU A 76 -19.19 2.98 4.04
CA LEU A 76 -18.29 4.01 4.54
C LEU A 76 -17.09 3.38 5.25
N TYR A 77 -15.90 3.62 4.72
CA TYR A 77 -14.66 3.35 5.41
C TYR A 77 -14.15 4.61 6.13
N VAL A 78 -13.99 4.51 7.45
CA VAL A 78 -13.36 5.56 8.26
C VAL A 78 -11.99 5.04 8.72
N PRO A 79 -10.87 5.63 8.26
CA PRO A 79 -9.55 5.20 8.69
C PRO A 79 -9.37 5.48 10.19
N LYS A 80 -8.67 4.57 10.89
CA LYS A 80 -8.38 4.73 12.33
C LYS A 80 -7.57 6.01 12.62
N VAL A 81 -6.67 6.36 11.70
CA VAL A 81 -5.88 7.59 11.73
C VAL A 81 -6.28 8.41 10.50
N PRO A 82 -6.76 9.65 10.66
CA PRO A 82 -7.10 10.50 9.53
C PRO A 82 -5.90 10.73 8.62
N TYR A 83 -6.12 10.59 7.31
CA TYR A 83 -5.07 10.88 6.32
C TYR A 83 -4.78 12.38 6.28
N ASP A 84 -3.50 12.74 6.31
CA ASP A 84 -3.06 14.10 6.06
C ASP A 84 -2.98 14.36 4.56
N LEU A 85 -4.05 14.92 4.00
CA LEU A 85 -4.17 15.21 2.56
C LEU A 85 -3.36 16.44 2.10
N ARG A 86 -2.61 17.10 2.99
CA ARG A 86 -1.78 18.25 2.60
C ARG A 86 -0.67 17.78 1.67
N ILE A 87 -0.60 18.33 0.47
CA ILE A 87 0.43 18.01 -0.52
C ILE A 87 1.72 18.80 -0.18
N PRO A 88 2.88 18.13 0.00
CA PRO A 88 4.15 18.83 0.18
C PRO A 88 4.57 19.58 -1.09
N LYS A 89 5.17 20.76 -0.92
CA LYS A 89 5.73 21.53 -2.06
C LYS A 89 7.03 20.96 -2.60
N LYS A 90 7.77 20.20 -1.78
CA LYS A 90 9.04 19.56 -2.13
C LYS A 90 9.07 18.14 -1.59
N VAL A 91 9.42 17.19 -2.45
CA VAL A 91 9.48 15.77 -2.14
C VAL A 91 10.87 15.21 -2.47
N LEU A 92 11.43 14.44 -1.54
CA LEU A 92 12.63 13.65 -1.75
C LEU A 92 12.23 12.25 -2.25
N ILE A 93 12.88 11.79 -3.31
CA ILE A 93 12.76 10.41 -3.80
C ILE A 93 14.07 9.70 -3.51
N ILE A 94 13.99 8.56 -2.82
CA ILE A 94 15.13 7.66 -2.64
C ILE A 94 15.13 6.69 -3.82
N GLY A 95 16.12 6.83 -4.71
CA GLY A 95 16.29 5.96 -5.87
C GLY A 95 16.76 4.55 -5.49
N SER A 96 17.05 3.72 -6.50
CA SER A 96 17.44 2.32 -6.29
C SER A 96 18.91 2.09 -6.00
N GLY A 97 19.77 3.04 -6.34
CA GLY A 97 21.21 2.81 -6.30
C GLY A 97 21.70 1.96 -7.47
N GLY A 98 22.78 1.22 -7.24
CA GLY A 98 23.40 0.38 -8.26
C GLY A 98 22.47 -0.74 -8.73
N LEU A 99 22.66 -1.18 -9.97
CA LEU A 99 21.97 -2.37 -10.48
C LEU A 99 22.57 -3.62 -9.85
N SER A 100 21.73 -4.48 -9.29
CA SER A 100 22.11 -5.79 -8.77
C SER A 100 21.13 -6.87 -9.23
N ILE A 101 21.55 -8.14 -9.19
CA ILE A 101 20.63 -9.25 -9.47
C ILE A 101 19.47 -9.19 -8.47
N GLY A 102 18.23 -9.22 -8.97
CA GLY A 102 17.01 -9.08 -8.17
C GLY A 102 16.58 -7.64 -7.88
N GLN A 103 17.36 -6.63 -8.30
CA GLN A 103 17.01 -5.21 -8.21
C GLN A 103 17.61 -4.45 -9.40
N ALA A 104 16.86 -4.37 -10.50
CA ALA A 104 17.38 -3.88 -11.78
C ALA A 104 16.71 -2.56 -12.24
N GLY A 105 16.46 -2.43 -13.54
CA GLY A 105 15.98 -1.20 -14.18
C GLY A 105 14.51 -0.86 -13.90
N GLU A 106 13.74 -1.75 -13.29
CA GLU A 106 12.34 -1.53 -12.92
C GLU A 106 12.17 -0.32 -11.98
N PHE A 107 13.18 -0.06 -11.15
CA PHE A 107 13.20 1.08 -10.23
C PHE A 107 13.63 2.38 -10.91
N ASP A 108 14.42 2.31 -11.98
CA ASP A 108 14.69 3.47 -12.82
C ASP A 108 13.42 3.94 -13.53
N TYR A 109 12.67 2.98 -14.10
CA TYR A 109 11.39 3.27 -14.73
C TYR A 109 10.36 3.80 -13.72
N SER A 110 10.15 3.11 -12.60
CA SER A 110 9.13 3.51 -11.62
C SER A 110 9.47 4.83 -10.90
N GLY A 111 10.75 5.05 -10.54
CA GLY A 111 11.21 6.33 -10.02
C GLY A 111 11.01 7.48 -11.01
N SER A 112 11.25 7.23 -12.30
CA SER A 112 10.98 8.20 -13.37
C SER A 112 9.49 8.56 -13.49
N GLN A 113 8.59 7.58 -13.37
CA GLN A 113 7.15 7.84 -13.35
C GLN A 113 6.72 8.64 -12.12
N ALA A 114 7.32 8.37 -10.95
CA ALA A 114 7.05 9.13 -9.73
C ALA A 114 7.46 10.61 -9.89
N ILE A 115 8.64 10.87 -10.46
CA ILE A 115 9.10 12.24 -10.76
C ILE A 115 8.12 12.95 -11.70
N LYS A 116 7.70 12.26 -12.78
CA LYS A 116 6.73 12.80 -13.74
C LYS A 116 5.41 13.18 -13.06
N ALA A 117 4.84 12.30 -12.26
CA ALA A 117 3.58 12.56 -11.55
C ALA A 117 3.69 13.74 -10.58
N LEU A 118 4.80 13.85 -9.85
CA LEU A 118 5.06 15.01 -8.97
C LEU A 118 5.20 16.31 -9.76
N HIS A 119 5.82 16.26 -10.94
CA HIS A 119 5.97 17.41 -11.81
C HIS A 119 4.61 17.91 -12.35
N GLU A 120 3.73 17.00 -12.78
CA GLU A 120 2.37 17.33 -13.23
C GLU A 120 1.56 18.06 -12.14
N GLU A 121 1.81 17.73 -10.87
CA GLU A 121 1.21 18.36 -9.69
C GLU A 121 1.97 19.60 -9.18
N ASN A 122 2.97 20.10 -9.93
CA ASN A 122 3.81 21.26 -9.57
C ASN A 122 4.57 21.08 -8.23
N ILE A 123 4.98 19.86 -7.91
CA ILE A 123 5.74 19.53 -6.71
C ILE A 123 7.23 19.47 -7.08
N GLN A 124 8.05 20.20 -6.31
CA GLN A 124 9.50 20.19 -6.51
C GLN A 124 10.10 18.84 -6.12
N THR A 125 10.94 18.28 -6.98
CA THR A 125 11.52 16.95 -6.83
C THR A 125 13.01 17.01 -6.52
N VAL A 126 13.40 16.29 -5.47
CA VAL A 126 14.81 16.01 -5.17
C VAL A 126 15.00 14.52 -5.29
N LEU A 127 15.96 14.08 -6.11
CA LEU A 127 16.32 12.67 -6.22
C LEU A 127 17.69 12.45 -5.57
N ILE A 128 17.82 11.37 -4.79
CA ILE A 128 19.13 10.81 -4.43
C ILE A 128 19.27 9.44 -5.10
N ASN A 129 20.30 9.30 -5.95
CA ASN A 129 20.65 8.03 -6.57
C ASN A 129 22.12 8.04 -7.02
N PRO A 130 22.99 7.13 -6.53
CA PRO A 130 24.38 7.06 -6.95
C PRO A 130 24.58 6.51 -8.38
N ASN A 131 23.57 5.87 -8.98
CA ASN A 131 23.70 5.25 -10.28
C ASN A 131 23.52 6.25 -11.43
N ILE A 132 24.66 6.67 -11.99
CA ILE A 132 24.75 7.64 -13.10
C ILE A 132 24.19 7.12 -14.44
N ALA A 133 23.95 5.82 -14.58
CA ALA A 133 23.52 5.19 -15.83
C ALA A 133 22.00 4.95 -15.84
N THR A 134 21.22 5.94 -15.39
CA THR A 134 19.77 5.82 -15.22
C THR A 134 19.02 6.99 -15.84
N VAL A 135 17.82 6.74 -16.37
CA VAL A 135 16.96 7.79 -16.93
C VAL A 135 16.53 8.77 -15.83
N GLN A 136 16.23 8.29 -14.63
CA GLN A 136 15.82 9.13 -13.49
C GLN A 136 16.86 10.21 -13.13
N THR A 137 18.16 9.97 -13.40
CA THR A 137 19.24 10.93 -13.12
C THR A 137 19.58 11.84 -14.31
N SER A 138 18.85 11.70 -15.42
CA SER A 138 19.03 12.53 -16.61
C SER A 138 18.71 14.00 -16.31
N LYS A 139 19.44 14.90 -17.00
CA LYS A 139 19.26 16.34 -16.84
C LYS A 139 17.82 16.75 -17.17
N GLY A 140 17.17 17.44 -16.24
CA GLY A 140 15.80 17.94 -16.41
C GLY A 140 14.73 16.91 -16.05
N MET A 141 15.10 15.71 -15.59
CA MET A 141 14.13 14.74 -15.08
C MET A 141 13.60 15.18 -13.71
N ALA A 142 14.48 15.21 -12.69
CA ALA A 142 14.19 15.83 -11.40
C ALA A 142 14.74 17.26 -11.34
N ASP A 143 14.17 18.11 -10.47
CA ASP A 143 14.65 19.49 -10.28
C ASP A 143 16.07 19.52 -9.71
N LYS A 144 16.39 18.55 -8.85
CA LYS A 144 17.74 18.38 -8.29
C LYS A 144 18.09 16.91 -8.08
N VAL A 145 19.30 16.53 -8.46
CA VAL A 145 19.82 15.17 -8.33
C VAL A 145 21.07 15.17 -7.45
N TYR A 146 21.13 14.24 -6.49
CA TYR A 146 22.28 13.96 -5.65
C TYR A 146 22.85 12.58 -6.00
N PHE A 147 24.07 12.55 -6.52
CA PHE A 147 24.83 11.31 -6.76
C PHE A 147 25.57 10.90 -5.48
N LEU A 148 24.81 10.50 -4.47
CA LEU A 148 25.33 10.11 -3.16
C LEU A 148 24.91 8.67 -2.82
N PRO A 149 25.70 7.93 -2.01
CA PRO A 149 25.32 6.60 -1.54
C PRO A 149 23.98 6.62 -0.78
N LEU A 150 23.19 5.56 -0.95
CA LEU A 150 21.90 5.38 -0.26
C LEU A 150 22.09 4.77 1.12
N VAL A 151 22.78 5.51 1.99
CA VAL A 151 22.93 5.16 3.41
C VAL A 151 22.40 6.29 4.29
N PRO A 152 21.92 5.99 5.52
CA PRO A 152 21.20 6.96 6.34
C PRO A 152 21.93 8.29 6.55
N GLU A 153 23.25 8.26 6.74
CA GLU A 153 24.06 9.46 6.95
C GLU A 153 23.97 10.46 5.78
N TYR A 154 24.16 10.01 4.54
CA TYR A 154 24.11 10.89 3.37
C TYR A 154 22.67 11.33 3.07
N VAL A 155 21.69 10.44 3.25
CA VAL A 155 20.28 10.79 3.05
C VAL A 155 19.84 11.85 4.07
N GLU A 156 20.25 11.73 5.35
CA GLU A 156 19.99 12.76 6.36
C GLU A 156 20.62 14.11 5.96
N GLN A 157 21.85 14.11 5.42
CA GLN A 157 22.48 15.36 4.96
C GLN A 157 21.67 16.03 3.83
N VAL A 158 21.12 15.25 2.90
CA VAL A 158 20.23 15.76 1.85
C VAL A 158 18.93 16.30 2.46
N ILE A 159 18.30 15.57 3.38
CA ILE A 159 17.10 16.03 4.10
C ILE A 159 17.38 17.36 4.82
N ARG A 160 18.52 17.47 5.49
CA ARG A 160 18.94 18.68 6.21
C ARG A 160 19.13 19.88 5.27
N ALA A 161 19.72 19.66 4.10
CA ALA A 161 19.99 20.70 3.12
C ALA A 161 18.73 21.13 2.36
N GLU A 162 17.89 20.18 1.96
CA GLU A 162 16.75 20.43 1.09
C GLU A 162 15.45 20.73 1.82
N ARG A 163 15.32 20.28 3.07
CA ARG A 163 14.11 20.38 3.91
C ARG A 163 12.84 19.96 3.14
N PRO A 164 12.79 18.73 2.59
CA PRO A 164 11.60 18.26 1.89
C PRO A 164 10.43 18.11 2.88
N GLY A 165 9.21 18.41 2.43
CA GLY A 165 8.01 18.20 3.24
C GLY A 165 7.46 16.77 3.17
N GLY A 166 8.00 15.96 2.25
CA GLY A 166 7.70 14.54 2.15
C GLY A 166 8.82 13.73 1.49
N VAL A 167 8.77 12.42 1.68
CA VAL A 167 9.74 11.45 1.11
C VAL A 167 9.00 10.24 0.54
N LEU A 168 9.48 9.75 -0.61
CA LEU A 168 9.03 8.51 -1.25
C LEU A 168 10.13 7.45 -1.14
N LEU A 169 9.79 6.32 -0.51
CA LEU A 169 10.69 5.20 -0.23
C LEU A 169 10.46 3.98 -1.15
N THR A 170 9.28 3.92 -1.78
CA THR A 170 8.77 2.74 -2.50
C THR A 170 9.31 2.56 -3.91
N PHE A 171 10.14 3.49 -4.40
CA PHE A 171 10.71 3.46 -5.76
C PHE A 171 12.20 3.09 -5.78
N GLY A 172 12.79 2.78 -4.63
CA GLY A 172 14.22 2.52 -4.47
C GLY A 172 14.61 1.05 -4.27
N GLY A 173 13.69 0.12 -4.54
CA GLY A 173 13.90 -1.30 -4.23
C GLY A 173 14.24 -1.55 -2.75
N GLN A 174 14.89 -2.67 -2.46
CA GLN A 174 15.26 -3.02 -1.08
C GLN A 174 16.26 -2.03 -0.48
N THR A 175 17.16 -1.48 -1.30
CA THR A 175 18.18 -0.53 -0.83
C THR A 175 17.53 0.74 -0.27
N GLY A 176 16.59 1.33 -1.03
CA GLY A 176 15.87 2.53 -0.59
C GLY A 176 14.95 2.26 0.60
N LEU A 177 14.26 1.11 0.60
CA LEU A 177 13.38 0.71 1.70
C LEU A 177 14.16 0.51 3.02
N ASN A 178 15.25 -0.26 3.00
CA ASN A 178 16.07 -0.50 4.18
C ASN A 178 16.67 0.81 4.71
N CYS A 179 17.15 1.68 3.83
CA CYS A 179 17.63 3.01 4.24
C CYS A 179 16.51 3.84 4.89
N GLY A 180 15.29 3.80 4.35
CA GLY A 180 14.12 4.46 4.91
C GLY A 180 13.75 3.94 6.30
N VAL A 181 13.77 2.62 6.51
CA VAL A 181 13.51 2.00 7.81
C VAL A 181 14.53 2.45 8.85
N GLU A 182 15.82 2.50 8.51
CA GLU A 182 16.87 2.96 9.42
C GLU A 182 16.76 4.46 9.74
N LEU A 183 16.35 5.29 8.78
CA LEU A 183 16.07 6.71 8.99
C LEU A 183 14.85 6.93 9.92
N GLN A 184 13.82 6.10 9.80
CA GLN A 184 12.69 6.10 10.72
C GLN A 184 13.13 5.69 12.14
N ARG A 185 13.87 4.59 12.26
CA ARG A 185 14.37 4.08 13.55
C ARG A 185 15.26 5.08 14.30
N SER A 186 16.06 5.84 13.55
CA SER A 186 16.90 6.92 14.09
C SER A 186 16.16 8.24 14.34
N GLY A 187 14.84 8.29 14.07
CA GLY A 187 13.98 9.44 14.30
C GLY A 187 14.28 10.63 13.38
N VAL A 188 14.92 10.40 12.24
CA VAL A 188 15.31 11.49 11.31
C VAL A 188 14.06 12.13 10.71
N PHE A 189 13.09 11.36 10.24
CA PHE A 189 11.89 11.92 9.62
C PHE A 189 11.12 12.84 10.57
N ASP A 190 10.94 12.44 11.83
CA ASP A 190 10.31 13.27 12.86
C ASP A 190 11.13 14.53 13.17
N ARG A 191 12.45 14.39 13.34
CA ARG A 191 13.37 15.50 13.66
C ARG A 191 13.33 16.62 12.61
N TYR A 192 13.16 16.25 11.35
CA TYR A 192 13.13 17.21 10.23
C TYR A 192 11.72 17.52 9.72
N GLY A 193 10.66 16.91 10.29
CA GLY A 193 9.28 17.10 9.87
C GLY A 193 8.99 16.58 8.46
N VAL A 194 9.68 15.51 8.03
CA VAL A 194 9.52 14.91 6.71
C VAL A 194 8.48 13.81 6.78
N ARG A 195 7.40 13.92 5.99
CA ARG A 195 6.35 12.90 5.96
C ARG A 195 6.68 11.80 4.96
N ILE A 196 6.56 10.55 5.37
CA ILE A 196 6.62 9.42 4.44
C ILE A 196 5.32 9.41 3.64
N LEU A 197 5.42 9.49 2.31
CA LEU A 197 4.28 9.53 1.40
C LEU A 197 3.98 8.12 0.86
N GLY A 198 2.71 7.80 0.70
CA GLY A 198 2.26 6.48 0.25
C GLY A 198 2.12 5.51 1.41
N THR A 199 2.63 4.29 1.24
CA THR A 199 2.54 3.23 2.26
C THR A 199 3.25 3.66 3.55
N PRO A 200 2.58 3.63 4.71
CA PRO A 200 3.22 3.92 5.99
C PRO A 200 4.41 2.99 6.26
N ILE A 201 5.44 3.51 6.94
CA ILE A 201 6.65 2.74 7.25
C ILE A 201 6.36 1.51 8.11
N ASP A 202 5.38 1.58 9.01
CA ASP A 202 4.97 0.44 9.83
C ASP A 202 4.40 -0.69 8.97
N ALA A 203 3.62 -0.35 7.94
CA ALA A 203 3.12 -1.35 7.00
C ALA A 203 4.26 -1.96 6.16
N ILE A 204 5.28 -1.17 5.79
CA ILE A 204 6.49 -1.70 5.14
C ILE A 204 7.18 -2.71 6.06
N ILE A 205 7.43 -2.34 7.33
CA ILE A 205 8.07 -3.21 8.33
C ILE A 205 7.25 -4.49 8.55
N ASP A 206 5.93 -4.37 8.71
CA ASP A 206 5.01 -5.50 8.90
C ASP A 206 5.05 -6.48 7.71
N THR A 207 5.31 -6.00 6.49
CA THR A 207 5.40 -6.86 5.29
C THR A 207 6.79 -7.45 5.04
N GLU A 208 7.85 -6.78 5.46
CA GLU A 208 9.24 -7.20 5.28
C GLU A 208 9.71 -8.19 6.37
N ASP A 209 9.16 -8.07 7.58
CA ASP A 209 9.38 -9.01 8.67
C ASP A 209 8.39 -10.20 8.56
N ARG A 210 8.94 -11.41 8.39
CA ARG A 210 8.14 -12.62 8.16
C ARG A 210 7.26 -13.00 9.35
N LYS A 211 7.70 -12.70 10.57
CA LYS A 211 6.93 -12.98 11.78
C LYS A 211 5.77 -12.00 11.89
N LEU A 212 6.04 -10.71 11.77
CA LEU A 212 4.99 -9.68 11.81
C LEU A 212 3.97 -9.89 10.70
N PHE A 213 4.42 -10.24 9.49
CA PHE A 213 3.53 -10.56 8.38
C PHE A 213 2.57 -11.71 8.71
N SER A 214 3.10 -12.81 9.26
CA SER A 214 2.29 -13.96 9.67
C SER A 214 1.27 -13.60 10.75
N GLU A 215 1.66 -12.77 11.72
CA GLU A 215 0.79 -12.28 12.78
C GLU A 215 -0.36 -11.44 12.19
N ARG A 216 -0.05 -10.48 11.31
CA ARG A 216 -1.04 -9.63 10.62
C ARG A 216 -2.05 -10.41 9.77
N ILE A 217 -1.59 -11.42 9.04
CA ILE A 217 -2.48 -12.29 8.25
C ILE A 217 -3.39 -13.11 9.18
N SER A 218 -2.88 -13.57 10.31
CA SER A 218 -3.67 -14.33 11.30
C SER A 218 -4.75 -13.47 11.98
N GLU A 219 -4.50 -12.17 12.19
CA GLU A 219 -5.47 -11.22 12.77
C GLU A 219 -6.78 -11.13 11.97
N ILE A 220 -6.72 -11.35 10.65
CA ILE A 220 -7.89 -11.33 9.76
C ILE A 220 -8.48 -12.71 9.48
N GLY A 221 -7.98 -13.76 10.15
CA GLY A 221 -8.42 -15.15 9.96
C GLY A 221 -7.89 -15.82 8.71
N GLU A 222 -6.96 -15.18 7.99
CA GLU A 222 -6.29 -15.74 6.83
C GLU A 222 -5.15 -16.66 7.23
N LYS A 223 -4.71 -17.51 6.29
CA LYS A 223 -3.75 -18.58 6.57
C LYS A 223 -2.45 -18.36 5.82
N VAL A 224 -1.34 -18.50 6.52
CA VAL A 224 -0.02 -18.69 5.93
C VAL A 224 0.39 -20.15 6.00
N ALA A 225 1.30 -20.57 5.12
CA ALA A 225 1.94 -21.87 5.26
C ALA A 225 2.63 -21.97 6.64
N PRO A 226 2.59 -23.16 7.29
CA PRO A 226 3.32 -23.38 8.54
C PRO A 226 4.77 -22.95 8.40
N SER A 227 5.20 -22.01 9.23
CA SER A 227 6.52 -21.39 9.12
C SER A 227 7.01 -20.92 10.49
N CYS A 228 8.32 -20.72 10.60
CA CYS A 228 8.98 -20.24 11.81
C CYS A 228 10.04 -19.20 11.42
N ALA A 229 10.04 -18.06 12.08
CA ALA A 229 11.12 -17.08 11.96
C ALA A 229 12.24 -17.49 12.93
N VAL A 230 13.45 -17.63 12.39
CA VAL A 230 14.64 -18.13 13.10
C VAL A 230 15.80 -17.18 12.88
N TYR A 231 16.71 -17.10 13.86
CA TYR A 231 17.84 -16.16 13.85
C TYR A 231 19.20 -16.84 13.89
N SER A 232 19.22 -18.18 13.94
CA SER A 232 20.44 -18.97 13.96
C SER A 232 20.27 -20.28 13.18
N VAL A 233 21.39 -20.85 12.71
CA VAL A 233 21.39 -22.15 11.99
C VAL A 233 20.80 -23.29 12.85
N PRO A 234 21.14 -23.42 14.16
CA PRO A 234 20.52 -24.43 15.01
C PRO A 234 18.99 -24.30 15.10
N GLU A 235 18.48 -23.08 15.28
CA GLU A 235 17.04 -22.83 15.30
C GLU A 235 16.37 -23.21 13.98
N ALA A 236 17.04 -22.96 12.84
CA ALA A 236 16.53 -23.32 11.52
C ALA A 236 16.39 -24.83 11.35
N ILE A 237 17.38 -25.60 11.82
CA ILE A 237 17.36 -27.07 11.82
C ILE A 237 16.23 -27.58 12.72
N ASP A 238 16.13 -27.08 13.95
CA ASP A 238 15.07 -27.49 14.88
C ASP A 238 13.67 -27.15 14.35
N ALA A 239 13.53 -26.02 13.67
CA ALA A 239 12.28 -25.64 13.01
C ALA A 239 11.96 -26.56 11.83
N ALA A 240 12.95 -26.91 11.01
CA ALA A 240 12.77 -27.80 9.87
C ALA A 240 12.40 -29.22 10.30
N GLU A 241 12.99 -29.75 11.37
CA GLU A 241 12.64 -31.05 11.95
C GLU A 241 11.19 -31.08 12.46
N LYS A 242 10.68 -29.97 12.99
CA LYS A 242 9.28 -29.83 13.45
C LYS A 242 8.29 -29.65 12.31
N LEU A 243 8.66 -28.90 11.27
CA LEU A 243 7.80 -28.62 10.11
C LEU A 243 7.75 -29.81 9.13
N GLY A 244 8.81 -30.61 9.08
CA GLY A 244 8.99 -31.71 8.14
C GLY A 244 9.57 -31.24 6.81
N TYR A 245 10.52 -31.99 6.27
CA TYR A 245 11.13 -31.74 4.96
C TYR A 245 10.20 -32.18 3.80
N PRO A 246 10.26 -31.53 2.63
CA PRO A 246 11.13 -30.40 2.28
C PRO A 246 10.66 -29.06 2.86
N VAL A 247 11.60 -28.19 3.22
CA VAL A 247 11.33 -26.84 3.71
C VAL A 247 11.93 -25.77 2.80
N MET A 248 11.39 -24.55 2.85
CA MET A 248 11.87 -23.39 2.11
C MET A 248 12.39 -22.34 3.10
N ALA A 249 13.69 -22.06 3.05
CA ALA A 249 14.31 -20.98 3.79
C ALA A 249 14.24 -19.68 2.97
N ARG A 250 13.81 -18.58 3.58
CA ARG A 250 13.78 -17.25 2.94
C ARG A 250 14.29 -16.17 3.90
N ALA A 251 15.16 -15.30 3.43
CA ALA A 251 15.63 -14.17 4.21
C ALA A 251 14.54 -13.07 4.34
N ALA A 252 14.57 -12.36 5.47
CA ALA A 252 13.78 -11.15 5.70
C ALA A 252 14.53 -9.91 5.17
N PHE A 253 13.82 -8.81 4.90
CA PHE A 253 14.39 -7.56 4.38
C PHE A 253 15.25 -7.76 3.11
N SER A 254 14.80 -8.67 2.24
CA SER A 254 15.50 -9.08 1.03
C SER A 254 14.53 -9.31 -0.12
N LEU A 255 14.98 -8.97 -1.33
CA LEU A 255 14.24 -9.13 -2.57
C LEU A 255 14.89 -10.18 -3.47
N GLY A 256 14.12 -10.74 -4.41
CA GLY A 256 14.65 -11.59 -5.48
C GLY A 256 15.10 -12.99 -5.03
N GLY A 257 14.70 -13.43 -3.84
CA GLY A 257 15.11 -14.73 -3.29
C GLY A 257 16.56 -14.76 -2.78
N LEU A 258 17.16 -13.60 -2.52
CA LEU A 258 18.50 -13.53 -1.94
C LEU A 258 18.56 -14.33 -0.63
N GLY A 259 19.53 -15.24 -0.52
CA GLY A 259 19.68 -16.12 0.65
C GLY A 259 18.51 -17.10 0.86
N SER A 260 17.69 -17.34 -0.17
CA SER A 260 16.57 -18.29 -0.12
C SER A 260 16.92 -19.62 -0.80
N GLY A 261 16.31 -20.71 -0.35
CA GLY A 261 16.58 -22.03 -0.89
C GLY A 261 15.62 -23.11 -0.38
N PHE A 262 15.46 -24.17 -1.17
CA PHE A 262 14.82 -25.40 -0.71
C PHE A 262 15.85 -26.26 0.02
N ALA A 263 15.44 -26.83 1.14
CA ALA A 263 16.17 -27.87 1.84
C ALA A 263 15.30 -29.13 1.86
N ASP A 264 15.80 -30.20 1.24
CA ASP A 264 15.11 -31.50 1.21
C ASP A 264 15.50 -32.37 2.41
N ASN A 265 16.55 -31.99 3.13
CA ASN A 265 17.06 -32.66 4.32
C ASN A 265 17.86 -31.68 5.20
N LYS A 266 18.52 -32.22 6.23
CA LYS A 266 19.24 -31.45 7.27
C LYS A 266 20.58 -30.85 6.82
N GLU A 267 21.24 -31.45 5.82
CA GLU A 267 22.55 -31.03 5.30
C GLU A 267 22.42 -29.89 4.29
#